data_AF-A0A8T6M9L9-F1
#
_entry.id   AF-A0A8T6M9L9-F1
#
_cell.length_a   1.000
_cell.length_b   1.000
_cell.length_c   1.000
_cell.angle_alpha   90.00
_cell.angle_beta   90.00
_cell.angle_gamma   90.00
#
_symmetry.space_group_name_H-M   'P 1'
#
loop_
_entity.id
_entity.type
_entity.pdbx_description
1 polymer ?
#
loop_
_entity_poly.entity_id
_entity_poly.type
_entity_poly.pdbx_seq_one_letter_code
_entity_poly.pdbx_strand_id
1 'polypeptide(L)'
;MKTVMYRRETPDFFTFPNSTLSEYNENISFEILGQTPDRSYEDRDVYINIKSQPDFENNKNSSIPDAEICMWINGEDAISLGMSLIKQGQFALEANMIQHQLIYMDTQLDKFIKEDRIKIIIVEMINDKPVNYGKGFKEFNIKPVFKDGETPKYQEDFNFNEVIFWSLLEEDYNMQIKNKFGDVPFVFIGYNHDEEMKKFKKSIEDY
;
A
#
# COMPACT_ATOMS: atom_id res chain seq x y z
N MET A 1 42.48 14.53 30.04
CA MET A 1 41.67 13.31 30.31
C MET A 1 40.23 13.66 29.98
N LYS A 2 39.65 13.13 28.88
CA LYS A 2 38.22 13.37 28.57
C LYS A 2 37.41 12.40 29.41
N THR A 3 36.62 12.92 30.34
CA THR A 3 35.67 12.12 31.13
C THR A 3 34.59 11.60 30.17
N VAL A 4 34.48 10.28 30.03
CA VAL A 4 33.36 9.66 29.31
C VAL A 4 32.11 9.96 30.14
N MET A 5 31.15 10.70 29.59
CA MET A 5 29.88 10.94 30.28
C MET A 5 29.09 9.63 30.30
N TYR A 6 28.90 9.08 31.49
CA TYR A 6 27.98 7.98 31.72
C TYR A 6 26.54 8.51 31.61
N ARG A 7 25.89 8.26 30.48
CA ARG A 7 24.46 8.43 30.37
C ARG A 7 23.81 7.14 30.85
N ARG A 8 22.93 7.24 31.85
CA ARG A 8 22.09 6.12 32.26
C ARG A 8 21.06 5.89 31.15
N GLU A 9 21.16 4.76 30.46
CA GLU A 9 20.15 4.39 29.47
C GLU A 9 18.91 3.85 30.18
N THR A 10 17.74 4.31 29.72
CA THR A 10 16.43 3.84 30.15
C THR A 10 15.83 3.04 29.00
N PRO A 11 15.27 1.85 29.25
CA PRO A 11 14.60 1.10 28.19
C PRO A 11 13.44 1.91 27.62
N ASP A 12 13.28 1.86 26.31
CA ASP A 12 12.12 2.41 25.62
C ASP A 12 11.06 1.31 25.49
N PHE A 13 9.81 1.64 25.82
CA PHE A 13 8.68 0.73 25.77
C PHE A 13 7.63 1.24 24.77
N PHE A 14 7.26 0.39 23.83
CA PHE A 14 6.19 0.67 22.87
C PHE A 14 5.12 -0.40 22.97
N THR A 15 3.86 -0.01 23.19
CA THR A 15 2.73 -0.93 23.21
C THR A 15 1.76 -0.57 22.10
N PHE A 16 1.45 -1.53 21.24
CA PHE A 16 0.52 -1.37 20.13
C PHE A 16 -0.76 -2.15 20.44
N PRO A 17 -1.86 -1.46 20.80
CA PRO A 17 -3.12 -2.11 21.05
C PRO A 17 -3.78 -2.58 19.75
N ASN A 18 -4.46 -3.72 19.78
CA ASN A 18 -5.17 -4.30 18.63
C ASN A 18 -4.27 -4.48 17.39
N SER A 19 -3.09 -5.08 17.59
CA SER A 19 -2.17 -5.32 16.48
C SER A 19 -2.80 -6.28 15.45
N THR A 20 -2.85 -5.86 14.19
CA THR A 20 -3.28 -6.69 13.06
C THR A 20 -2.33 -7.86 12.77
N LEU A 21 -1.16 -7.90 13.42
CA LEU A 21 -0.21 -9.00 13.32
C LEU A 21 -0.66 -10.25 14.11
N SER A 22 -1.68 -10.12 14.95
CA SER A 22 -2.28 -11.24 15.67
C SER A 22 -3.73 -11.39 15.23
N GLU A 23 -4.15 -12.60 14.87
CA GLU A 23 -5.55 -12.91 14.54
C GLU A 23 -6.48 -12.75 15.76
N TYR A 24 -5.93 -12.46 16.94
CA TYR A 24 -6.59 -12.54 18.24
C TYR A 24 -6.66 -11.21 19.01
N ASN A 25 -6.45 -10.06 18.35
CA ASN A 25 -6.42 -8.73 18.99
C ASN A 25 -5.47 -8.69 20.20
N GLU A 26 -4.26 -9.20 20.03
CA GLU A 26 -3.23 -9.22 21.06
C GLU A 26 -2.53 -7.87 21.11
N ASN A 27 -2.17 -7.46 22.33
CA ASN A 27 -1.30 -6.32 22.55
C ASN A 27 0.13 -6.77 22.29
N ILE A 28 0.81 -6.12 21.34
CA ILE A 28 2.23 -6.34 21.11
C ILE A 28 3.01 -5.26 21.83
N SER A 29 3.96 -5.66 22.67
CA SER A 29 4.87 -4.77 23.36
C SER A 29 6.31 -4.98 22.91
N PHE A 30 7.02 -3.88 22.71
CA PHE A 30 8.44 -3.84 22.39
C PHE A 30 9.17 -3.19 23.56
N GLU A 31 10.22 -3.85 24.04
CA GLU A 31 11.19 -3.30 24.97
C GLU A 31 12.54 -3.23 24.24
N ILE A 32 13.13 -2.04 24.18
CA ILE A 32 14.40 -1.78 23.50
C ILE A 32 15.38 -1.18 24.50
N LEU A 33 16.58 -1.75 24.58
CA LEU A 33 17.61 -1.31 25.52
C LEU A 33 19.01 -1.38 24.88
N GLY A 34 19.75 -0.28 24.86
CA GLY A 34 21.17 -0.29 24.49
C GLY A 34 22.05 -0.78 25.64
N GLN A 35 23.20 -1.37 25.30
CA GLN A 35 24.17 -1.75 26.32
C GLN A 35 24.91 -0.54 26.90
N THR A 36 25.12 -0.55 28.21
CA THR A 36 25.98 0.43 28.88
C THR A 36 27.46 0.06 28.73
N PRO A 37 28.38 1.05 28.82
CA PRO A 37 29.82 0.84 28.68
C PRO A 37 30.44 -0.17 29.66
N ASP A 38 29.71 -0.58 30.69
CA ASP A 38 30.18 -1.45 31.76
C ASP A 38 30.25 -2.94 31.35
N ARG A 39 29.68 -3.34 30.21
CA ARG A 39 29.63 -4.75 29.77
C ARG A 39 30.61 -5.18 28.68
N SER A 40 31.23 -4.26 27.92
CA SER A 40 32.36 -4.57 27.04
C SER A 40 32.83 -3.27 26.39
N TYR A 41 34.14 -3.10 26.22
CA TYR A 41 34.70 -1.96 25.48
C TYR A 41 34.36 -2.01 23.97
N GLU A 42 33.78 -3.11 23.50
CA GLU A 42 33.53 -3.40 22.08
C GLU A 42 32.06 -3.72 21.74
N ASP A 43 31.22 -4.07 22.72
CA ASP A 43 29.85 -4.54 22.45
C ASP A 43 28.90 -3.33 22.35
N ARG A 44 28.50 -3.01 21.12
CA ARG A 44 27.55 -1.94 20.79
C ARG A 44 26.15 -2.50 20.61
N ASP A 45 25.79 -3.52 21.36
CA ASP A 45 24.58 -4.28 21.07
C ASP A 45 23.32 -3.58 21.62
N VAL A 46 22.22 -3.79 20.91
CA VAL A 46 20.87 -3.37 21.27
C VAL A 46 20.06 -4.63 21.54
N TYR A 47 19.46 -4.67 22.73
CA TYR A 47 18.48 -5.68 23.09
C TYR A 47 17.10 -5.28 22.56
N ILE A 48 16.41 -6.24 21.95
CA ILE A 48 15.02 -6.11 21.55
C ILE A 48 14.26 -7.30 22.13
N ASN A 49 13.19 -7.00 22.87
CA ASN A 49 12.23 -7.97 23.34
C ASN A 49 10.84 -7.65 22.80
N ILE A 50 10.23 -8.62 22.14
CA ILE A 50 8.88 -8.53 21.59
C ILE A 50 8.01 -9.52 22.35
N LYS A 51 6.97 -9.02 23.01
CA LYS A 51 6.00 -9.85 23.73
C LYS A 51 4.62 -9.67 23.12
N SER A 52 3.97 -10.76 22.76
CA SER A 52 2.54 -10.78 22.49
C SER A 52 1.80 -11.15 23.77
N GLN A 53 0.85 -10.31 24.20
CA GLN A 53 -0.05 -10.64 25.30
C GLN A 53 -1.48 -10.74 24.76
N PRO A 54 -2.14 -11.91 24.88
CA PRO A 54 -3.54 -12.01 24.53
C PRO A 54 -4.38 -11.12 25.45
N ASP A 55 -5.40 -10.45 24.90
CA ASP A 55 -6.36 -9.67 25.70
C ASP A 55 -7.17 -10.64 26.58
N PHE A 56 -6.69 -10.84 27.82
CA PHE A 56 -7.18 -11.83 28.77
C PHE A 56 -8.64 -11.66 29.21
N GLU A 57 -9.29 -10.53 28.89
CA GLU A 57 -10.65 -10.26 29.35
C GLU A 57 -11.74 -11.07 28.61
N ASN A 58 -11.49 -11.54 27.38
CA ASN A 58 -12.55 -12.16 26.56
C ASN A 58 -12.34 -13.61 26.11
N ASN A 59 -11.17 -14.24 26.34
CA ASN A 59 -10.93 -15.57 25.79
C ASN A 59 -10.20 -16.53 26.74
N LYS A 60 -10.93 -17.07 27.73
CA LYS A 60 -10.43 -18.05 28.71
C LYS A 60 -10.01 -19.41 28.13
N ASN A 61 -10.15 -19.61 26.82
CA ASN A 61 -9.83 -20.86 26.13
C ASN A 61 -8.77 -20.70 25.02
N SER A 62 -8.05 -19.57 24.95
CA SER A 62 -6.92 -19.44 24.03
C SER A 62 -5.80 -20.40 24.45
N SER A 63 -5.58 -21.45 23.68
CA SER A 63 -4.48 -22.41 23.82
C SER A 63 -3.20 -21.96 23.12
N ILE A 64 -3.10 -20.68 22.79
CA ILE A 64 -1.97 -20.11 22.05
C ILE A 64 -0.88 -19.73 23.05
N PRO A 65 0.33 -20.30 22.94
CA PRO A 65 1.42 -19.96 23.84
C PRO A 65 1.84 -18.51 23.65
N ASP A 66 2.08 -17.80 24.76
CA ASP A 66 2.69 -16.47 24.76
C ASP A 66 3.96 -16.51 23.89
N ALA A 67 3.96 -15.75 22.80
CA ALA A 67 5.12 -15.63 21.93
C ALA A 67 6.02 -14.51 22.47
N GLU A 68 7.18 -14.88 23.02
CA GLU A 68 8.24 -13.97 23.40
C GLU A 68 9.45 -14.17 22.47
N ILE A 69 9.86 -13.11 21.78
CA ILE A 69 11.05 -13.10 20.94
C ILE A 69 12.04 -12.12 21.54
N CYS A 70 13.18 -12.65 22.01
CA CYS A 70 14.28 -11.87 22.55
C CYS A 70 15.49 -12.00 21.63
N MET A 71 16.08 -10.88 21.26
CA MET A 71 17.31 -10.87 20.47
C MET A 71 18.26 -9.74 20.84
N TRP A 72 19.55 -9.99 20.67
CA TRP A 72 20.59 -8.97 20.67
C TRP A 72 21.04 -8.75 19.24
N ILE A 73 21.15 -7.49 18.84
CA ILE A 73 21.65 -7.09 17.53
C ILE A 73 22.73 -6.04 17.72
N ASN A 74 23.76 -6.06 16.87
CA ASN A 74 24.76 -4.97 16.89
C ASN A 74 24.06 -3.64 16.58
N GLY A 75 24.45 -2.56 17.24
CA GLY A 75 23.95 -1.21 17.04
C GLY A 75 24.00 -0.73 15.59
N GLU A 76 24.98 -1.15 14.78
CA GLU A 76 24.98 -0.85 13.34
C GLU A 76 23.80 -1.53 12.62
N ASP A 77 23.51 -2.79 12.94
CA ASP A 77 22.36 -3.53 12.41
C ASP A 77 21.03 -2.98 12.96
N ALA A 78 21.00 -2.54 14.23
CA ALA A 78 19.85 -1.89 14.84
C ALA A 78 19.47 -0.59 14.12
N ILE A 79 20.46 0.23 13.77
CA ILE A 79 20.25 1.43 12.96
C ILE A 79 19.70 1.06 11.58
N SER A 80 20.27 0.04 10.92
CA SER A 80 19.81 -0.43 9.61
C SER A 80 18.35 -0.92 9.64
N LEU A 81 17.98 -1.67 10.69
CA LEU A 81 16.61 -2.11 10.94
C LEU A 81 15.67 -0.92 11.15
N GLY A 82 16.05 0.04 12.00
CA GLY A 82 15.25 1.25 12.25
C GLY A 82 15.00 2.06 10.98
N MET A 83 16.03 2.25 10.15
CA MET A 83 15.90 2.94 8.86
C MET A 83 14.96 2.18 7.89
N SER A 84 15.03 0.85 7.89
CA SER A 84 14.15 0.01 7.08
C SER A 84 12.69 0.12 7.52
N LEU A 85 12.43 0.12 8.84
CA LEU A 85 11.09 0.30 9.41
C LEU A 85 10.52 1.69 9.06
N ILE A 86 11.31 2.75 9.19
CA ILE A 86 10.90 4.11 8.80
C ILE A 86 10.51 4.15 7.32
N LYS A 87 11.34 3.60 6.44
CA LYS A 87 11.08 3.56 5.00
C LYS A 87 9.78 2.82 4.67
N GLN A 88 9.52 1.68 5.31
CA GLN A 88 8.29 0.93 5.09
C GLN A 88 7.06 1.64 5.68
N GLY A 89 7.21 2.30 6.84
CA GLY A 89 6.15 3.13 7.42
C GLY A 89 5.77 4.30 6.52
N GLN A 90 6.75 4.99 5.92
CA GLN A 90 6.53 6.03 4.92
C GLN A 90 5.79 5.49 3.70
N PHE A 91 6.24 4.36 3.15
CA PHE A 91 5.58 3.71 2.02
C PHE A 91 4.11 3.38 2.32
N ALA A 92 3.81 2.84 3.51
CA ALA A 92 2.43 2.52 3.90
C ALA A 92 1.54 3.75 4.03
N LEU A 93 2.07 4.85 4.58
CA LEU A 93 1.35 6.12 4.69
C LEU A 93 1.10 6.76 3.32
N GLU A 94 2.11 6.77 2.45
CA GLU A 94 1.99 7.25 1.07
C GLU A 94 0.96 6.42 0.28
N ALA A 95 1.01 5.09 0.39
CA ALA A 95 0.05 4.20 -0.25
C ALA A 95 -1.39 4.46 0.23
N ASN A 96 -1.59 4.67 1.54
CA ASN A 96 -2.90 5.00 2.10
C ASN A 96 -3.39 6.37 1.61
N MET A 97 -2.52 7.37 1.57
CA MET A 97 -2.85 8.69 1.02
C MET A 97 -3.25 8.60 -0.46
N ILE A 98 -2.48 7.86 -1.27
CA ILE A 98 -2.80 7.60 -2.67
C ILE A 98 -4.15 6.90 -2.77
N GLN A 99 -4.43 5.89 -1.95
CA GLN A 99 -5.71 5.18 -1.96
C GLN A 99 -6.89 6.11 -1.63
N HIS A 100 -6.76 6.98 -0.62
CA HIS A 100 -7.78 7.97 -0.30
C HIS A 100 -7.99 8.98 -1.44
N GLN A 101 -6.90 9.43 -2.07
CA GLN A 101 -6.96 10.29 -3.25
C GLN A 101 -7.69 9.58 -4.40
N LEU A 102 -7.38 8.31 -4.66
CA LEU A 102 -8.05 7.52 -5.69
C LEU A 102 -9.54 7.36 -5.44
N ILE A 103 -9.94 6.99 -4.22
CA ILE A 103 -11.37 6.89 -3.84
C ILE A 103 -12.07 8.22 -4.05
N TYR A 104 -11.43 9.32 -3.64
CA TYR A 104 -11.99 10.65 -3.83
C TYR A 104 -12.13 10.99 -5.32
N MET A 105 -11.09 10.73 -6.13
CA MET A 105 -11.11 11.00 -7.57
C MET A 105 -12.15 10.13 -8.29
N ASP A 106 -12.25 8.84 -7.98
CA ASP A 106 -13.26 7.95 -8.55
C ASP A 106 -14.68 8.44 -8.23
N THR A 107 -14.92 8.84 -6.98
CA THR A 107 -16.20 9.42 -6.55
C THR A 107 -16.54 10.73 -7.29
N GLN A 108 -15.54 11.60 -7.50
CA GLN A 108 -15.73 12.83 -8.27
C GLN A 108 -15.96 12.55 -9.75
N LEU A 109 -15.25 11.58 -10.34
CA LEU A 109 -15.43 11.18 -11.72
C LEU A 109 -16.88 10.72 -11.94
N ASP A 110 -17.36 9.80 -11.11
CA ASP A 110 -18.75 9.32 -11.11
C ASP A 110 -19.76 10.46 -11.04
N LYS A 111 -19.50 11.44 -10.16
CA LYS A 111 -20.33 12.62 -10.03
C LYS A 111 -20.35 13.43 -11.33
N PHE A 112 -19.19 13.70 -11.94
CA PHE A 112 -19.10 14.48 -13.17
C PHE A 112 -19.67 13.76 -14.39
N ILE A 113 -19.59 12.43 -14.42
CA ILE A 113 -20.29 11.58 -15.40
C ILE A 113 -21.80 11.78 -15.25
N LYS A 114 -22.34 11.67 -14.02
CA LYS A 114 -23.79 11.82 -13.75
C LYS A 114 -24.31 13.24 -14.04
N GLU A 115 -23.47 14.26 -13.83
CA GLU A 115 -23.77 15.66 -14.15
C GLU A 115 -23.63 15.96 -15.65
N ASP A 116 -23.22 15.00 -16.49
CA ASP A 116 -22.99 15.16 -17.93
C ASP A 116 -21.99 16.30 -18.25
N ARG A 117 -20.96 16.44 -17.42
CA ARG A 117 -19.94 17.51 -17.54
C ARG A 117 -18.72 17.11 -18.35
N ILE A 118 -18.55 15.81 -18.56
CA ILE A 118 -17.41 15.24 -19.26
C ILE A 118 -17.75 15.09 -20.74
N LYS A 119 -16.87 15.58 -21.60
CA LYS A 119 -16.95 15.45 -23.06
C LYS A 119 -16.40 14.10 -23.52
N ILE A 120 -15.23 13.73 -23.00
CA ILE A 120 -14.54 12.49 -23.34
C ILE A 120 -13.58 12.10 -22.21
N ILE A 121 -13.37 10.81 -22.00
CA ILE A 121 -12.38 10.28 -21.05
C ILE A 121 -11.18 9.75 -21.83
N ILE A 122 -9.99 10.22 -21.50
CA ILE A 122 -8.74 9.68 -22.04
C ILE A 122 -8.21 8.65 -21.03
N VAL A 123 -7.94 7.44 -21.52
CA VAL A 123 -7.42 6.32 -20.73
C VAL A 123 -6.09 5.89 -21.32
N GLU A 124 -5.00 6.36 -20.74
CA GLU A 124 -3.64 6.13 -21.23
C GLU A 124 -2.96 5.03 -20.43
N MET A 125 -2.56 3.94 -21.08
CA MET A 125 -1.81 2.87 -20.41
C MET A 125 -0.39 3.36 -20.09
N ILE A 126 -0.04 3.37 -18.82
CA ILE A 126 1.29 3.77 -18.34
C ILE A 126 2.15 2.57 -17.94
N ASN A 127 1.54 1.45 -17.59
CA ASN A 127 2.24 0.22 -17.23
C ASN A 127 1.46 -1.02 -17.67
N ASP A 128 2.09 -1.88 -18.48
CA ASP A 128 1.48 -3.13 -18.96
C ASP A 128 1.54 -4.28 -17.95
N LYS A 129 2.37 -4.13 -16.90
CA LYS A 129 2.66 -5.14 -15.86
C LYS A 129 2.90 -4.46 -14.51
N PRO A 130 1.84 -3.93 -13.87
CA PRO A 130 1.97 -3.31 -12.55
C PRO A 130 2.49 -4.31 -11.51
N VAL A 131 3.40 -3.83 -10.66
CA VAL A 131 4.06 -4.64 -9.62
C VAL A 131 3.02 -5.10 -8.59
N ASN A 132 3.12 -6.35 -8.14
CA ASN A 132 2.18 -6.99 -7.20
C ASN A 132 0.79 -7.30 -7.76
N TYR A 133 0.58 -7.22 -9.08
CA TYR A 133 -0.66 -7.63 -9.72
C TYR A 133 -0.46 -8.86 -10.63
N GLY A 134 -1.53 -9.62 -10.81
CA GLY A 134 -1.53 -10.79 -11.69
C GLY A 134 -1.49 -10.42 -13.18
N LYS A 135 -1.42 -11.44 -14.04
CA LYS A 135 -1.59 -11.24 -15.50
C LYS A 135 -2.97 -10.64 -15.78
N GLY A 136 -3.04 -9.70 -16.72
CA GLY A 136 -4.30 -9.04 -17.15
C GLY A 136 -4.59 -7.72 -16.45
N PHE A 137 -3.85 -7.39 -15.37
CA PHE A 137 -3.87 -6.05 -14.79
C PHE A 137 -2.96 -5.12 -15.56
N LYS A 138 -3.41 -3.87 -15.72
CA LYS A 138 -2.67 -2.79 -16.37
C LYS A 138 -2.91 -1.50 -15.59
N GLU A 139 -1.92 -0.63 -15.57
CA GLU A 139 -2.03 0.68 -14.95
C GLU A 139 -2.35 1.72 -16.02
N PHE A 140 -3.35 2.54 -15.75
CA PHE A 140 -3.82 3.60 -16.64
C PHE A 140 -3.82 4.94 -15.93
N ASN A 141 -3.40 5.97 -16.63
CA ASN A 141 -3.72 7.35 -16.29
C ASN A 141 -5.07 7.72 -16.90
N ILE A 142 -6.04 8.08 -16.06
CA ILE A 142 -7.39 8.46 -16.47
C ILE A 142 -7.52 9.98 -16.39
N LYS A 143 -7.88 10.59 -17.51
CA LYS A 143 -8.04 12.04 -17.64
C LYS A 143 -9.39 12.38 -18.30
N PRO A 144 -10.37 12.92 -17.57
CA PRO A 144 -11.56 13.49 -18.18
C PRO A 144 -11.23 14.81 -18.87
N VAL A 145 -11.81 14.99 -20.04
CA VAL A 145 -11.87 16.25 -20.75
C VAL A 145 -13.27 16.81 -20.55
N PHE A 146 -13.37 17.97 -19.90
CA PHE A 146 -14.65 18.60 -19.60
C PHE A 146 -15.25 19.31 -20.82
N LYS A 147 -16.56 19.49 -20.81
CA LYS A 147 -17.26 20.38 -21.74
C LYS A 147 -16.88 21.85 -21.46
N ASP A 148 -17.05 22.72 -22.45
CA ASP A 148 -16.66 24.12 -22.35
C ASP A 148 -17.39 24.81 -21.19
N GLY A 149 -16.63 25.45 -20.28
CA GLY A 149 -17.19 26.10 -19.09
C GLY A 149 -17.54 25.17 -17.92
N GLU A 150 -17.47 23.85 -18.11
CA GLU A 150 -17.76 22.85 -17.08
C GLU A 150 -16.53 22.39 -16.30
N THR A 151 -15.36 22.97 -16.59
CA THR A 151 -14.12 22.66 -15.86
C THR A 151 -14.27 23.08 -14.38
N PRO A 152 -14.05 22.17 -13.42
CA PRO A 152 -14.16 22.51 -12.02
C PRO A 152 -13.14 23.58 -11.63
N LYS A 153 -13.59 24.64 -10.93
CA LYS A 153 -12.79 25.83 -10.58
C LYS A 153 -11.50 25.57 -9.78
N TYR A 154 -11.35 24.40 -9.19
CA TYR A 154 -10.18 24.02 -8.37
C TYR A 154 -9.57 22.68 -8.77
N GLN A 155 -9.88 22.16 -9.96
CA GLN A 155 -9.36 20.86 -10.44
C GLN A 155 -8.73 21.00 -11.82
N GLU A 156 -7.84 21.97 -11.98
CA GLU A 156 -7.17 22.26 -13.27
C GLU A 156 -6.38 21.05 -13.81
N ASP A 157 -6.07 20.06 -12.97
CA ASP A 157 -5.42 18.81 -13.36
C ASP A 157 -6.11 17.58 -12.76
N PHE A 158 -7.42 17.43 -12.97
CA PHE A 158 -8.12 16.19 -12.62
C PHE A 158 -7.58 15.03 -13.48
N ASN A 159 -6.63 14.29 -12.94
CA ASN A 159 -6.10 13.05 -13.47
C ASN A 159 -5.77 12.10 -12.31
N PHE A 160 -5.79 10.80 -12.57
CA PHE A 160 -5.42 9.82 -11.57
C PHE A 160 -4.99 8.50 -12.21
N ASN A 161 -4.11 7.78 -11.53
CA ASN A 161 -3.61 6.49 -11.99
C ASN A 161 -4.42 5.37 -11.34
N GLU A 162 -4.90 4.42 -12.14
CA GLU A 162 -5.65 3.28 -11.64
C GLU A 162 -5.16 1.99 -12.27
N VAL A 163 -5.04 0.96 -11.43
CA VAL A 163 -4.76 -0.41 -11.89
C VAL A 163 -6.07 -1.11 -12.15
N ILE A 164 -6.33 -1.43 -13.42
CA ILE A 164 -7.57 -2.05 -13.88
C ILE A 164 -7.26 -3.43 -14.45
N PHE A 165 -8.07 -4.41 -14.06
CA PHE A 165 -8.12 -5.71 -14.72
C PHE A 165 -9.08 -5.61 -15.91
N TRP A 166 -8.55 -5.75 -17.12
CA TRP A 166 -9.40 -5.84 -18.31
C TRP A 166 -9.60 -7.31 -18.69
N SER A 167 -10.85 -7.73 -18.70
CA SER A 167 -11.17 -9.07 -19.20
C SER A 167 -10.80 -9.19 -20.68
N LEU A 168 -10.23 -10.32 -21.04
CA LEU A 168 -10.02 -10.65 -22.44
C LEU A 168 -11.34 -11.04 -23.12
N LEU A 169 -12.37 -11.44 -22.36
CA LEU A 169 -13.68 -11.75 -22.92
C LEU A 169 -14.42 -10.45 -23.29
N GLU A 170 -14.89 -10.36 -24.53
CA GLU A 170 -15.46 -9.14 -25.10
C GLU A 170 -16.70 -8.64 -24.33
N GLU A 171 -17.58 -9.55 -23.91
CA GLU A 171 -18.77 -9.20 -23.11
C GLU A 171 -18.39 -8.59 -21.76
N ASP A 172 -17.47 -9.24 -21.03
CA ASP A 172 -16.99 -8.75 -19.74
C ASP A 172 -16.25 -7.42 -19.86
N TYR A 173 -15.43 -7.27 -20.91
CA TYR A 173 -14.70 -6.04 -21.19
C TYR A 173 -15.65 -4.87 -21.44
N ASN A 174 -16.66 -5.08 -22.29
CA ASN A 174 -17.68 -4.06 -22.57
C ASN A 174 -18.48 -3.70 -21.31
N MET A 175 -18.80 -4.69 -20.47
CA MET A 175 -19.46 -4.46 -19.19
C MET A 175 -18.57 -3.66 -18.23
N GLN A 176 -17.27 -3.97 -18.14
CA GLN A 176 -16.32 -3.23 -17.30
C GLN A 176 -16.20 -1.77 -17.74
N ILE A 177 -16.09 -1.51 -19.04
CA ILE A 177 -16.07 -0.15 -19.59
C ILE A 177 -17.34 0.59 -19.24
N LYS A 178 -18.50 -0.03 -19.48
CA LYS A 178 -19.79 0.59 -19.18
C LYS A 178 -19.95 0.90 -17.69
N ASN A 179 -19.51 -0.02 -16.82
CA ASN A 179 -19.57 0.21 -15.38
C ASN A 179 -18.66 1.36 -14.94
N LYS A 180 -17.50 1.51 -15.58
CA LYS A 180 -16.49 2.51 -15.19
C LYS A 180 -16.75 3.90 -15.76
N PHE A 181 -17.19 3.98 -17.01
CA PHE A 181 -17.32 5.24 -17.73
C PHE A 181 -18.76 5.58 -18.11
N GLY A 182 -19.73 4.70 -17.80
CA GLY A 182 -21.12 4.88 -18.19
C GLY A 182 -21.26 4.90 -19.71
N ASP A 183 -22.03 5.87 -20.20
CA ASP A 183 -22.22 6.14 -21.63
C ASP A 183 -21.30 7.26 -22.15
N VAL A 184 -20.32 7.69 -21.36
CA VAL A 184 -19.41 8.77 -21.74
C VAL A 184 -18.42 8.27 -22.80
N PRO A 185 -18.21 9.03 -23.89
CA PRO A 185 -17.19 8.68 -24.87
C PRO A 185 -15.81 8.55 -24.21
N PHE A 186 -15.03 7.56 -24.62
CA PHE A 186 -13.66 7.36 -24.12
C PHE A 186 -12.69 7.02 -25.26
N VAL A 187 -11.40 7.24 -25.02
CA VAL A 187 -10.31 6.90 -25.94
C VAL A 187 -9.20 6.21 -25.16
N PHE A 188 -8.80 5.04 -25.63
CA PHE A 188 -7.61 4.34 -25.12
C PHE A 188 -6.36 4.79 -25.87
N ILE A 189 -5.28 5.00 -25.12
CA ILE A 189 -3.94 5.26 -25.65
C ILE A 189 -3.01 4.18 -25.12
N GLY A 190 -2.27 3.53 -26.00
CA GLY A 190 -1.29 2.50 -25.63
C GLY A 190 -1.88 1.11 -25.31
N TYR A 191 -3.21 0.95 -25.33
CA TYR A 191 -3.88 -0.33 -25.11
C TYR A 191 -4.82 -0.68 -26.28
N ASN A 192 -4.75 -1.93 -26.75
CA ASN A 192 -5.58 -2.47 -27.83
C ASN A 192 -6.11 -3.86 -27.45
N HIS A 193 -7.38 -3.92 -27.07
CA HIS A 193 -8.06 -5.15 -26.64
C HIS A 193 -8.05 -6.23 -27.74
N ASP A 194 -8.28 -5.86 -29.00
CA ASP A 194 -8.28 -6.82 -30.12
C ASP A 194 -6.93 -7.50 -30.32
N GLU A 195 -5.84 -6.76 -30.13
CA GLU A 195 -4.49 -7.32 -30.19
C GLU A 195 -4.21 -8.26 -29.02
N GLU A 196 -4.68 -7.93 -27.82
CA GLU A 196 -4.55 -8.82 -26.66
C GLU A 196 -5.37 -10.08 -26.82
N MET A 197 -6.61 -9.97 -27.30
CA MET A 197 -7.48 -11.08 -27.65
C MET A 197 -6.82 -12.01 -28.68
N LYS A 198 -6.18 -11.46 -29.72
CA LYS A 198 -5.45 -12.26 -30.72
C LYS A 198 -4.27 -13.02 -30.11
N LYS A 199 -3.48 -12.35 -29.25
CA LYS A 199 -2.36 -12.99 -28.53
C LYS A 199 -2.86 -14.11 -27.62
N PHE A 200 -3.97 -13.90 -26.94
CA PHE A 200 -4.59 -14.89 -26.06
C PHE A 200 -5.08 -16.10 -26.84
N LYS A 201 -5.84 -15.90 -27.93
CA LYS A 201 -6.31 -17.01 -28.79
C LYS A 201 -5.16 -17.85 -29.33
N LYS A 202 -4.10 -17.20 -29.83
CA LYS A 202 -2.89 -17.90 -30.28
C LYS A 202 -2.25 -18.73 -29.16
N SER A 203 -2.16 -18.17 -27.95
CA SER A 203 -1.59 -18.90 -26.81
C SER A 203 -2.41 -20.11 -26.39
N ILE A 204 -3.72 -20.16 -26.68
CA ILE A 204 -4.56 -21.34 -26.44
C ILE A 204 -4.35 -22.38 -27.54
N GLU A 205 -4.22 -21.95 -28.80
CA GLU A 205 -4.00 -22.83 -29.96
C GLU A 205 -2.62 -23.52 -29.93
N ASP A 206 -1.63 -22.90 -29.28
CA ASP A 206 -0.27 -23.43 -29.13
C ASP A 206 -0.14 -24.46 -27.96
N TYR A 207 -1.22 -24.74 -27.21
CA TYR A 207 -1.29 -25.73 -26.11
C TYR A 207 -2.01 -27.02 -26.53
#